data_AF-A0A2V3DZ74-F1
#
_entry.id   AF-A0A2V3DZ74-F1
#
_cell.length_a   1.000
_cell.length_b   1.000
_cell.length_c   1.000
_cell.angle_alpha   90.00
_cell.angle_beta   90.00
_cell.angle_gamma   90.00
#
_symmetry.space_group_name_H-M   'P 1'
#
loop_
_entity.id
_entity.type
_entity.pdbx_description
1 polymer ?
#
loop_
_entity_poly.entity_id
_entity_poly.type
_entity_poly.pdbx_seq_one_letter_code
_entity_poly.pdbx_strand_id
1 'polypeptide(L)'
;MREDDVFEYPDPATYRVRIWTPPVIENYSWAVDEYEVTDVQDVRDALAWAENEAAGRPMEFFVKWFETQITSKFEFISTPQMTKLFGLAPKED
;
A
#
# COMPACT_ATOMS: atom_id res chain seq x y z
N MET A 1 24.73 -24.82 -18.82
CA MET A 1 23.87 -23.91 -18.03
C MET A 1 22.44 -24.34 -18.30
N ARG A 2 21.65 -24.65 -17.26
CA ARG A 2 20.20 -24.84 -17.43
C ARG A 2 19.55 -23.46 -17.43
N GLU A 3 18.57 -23.27 -18.30
CA GLU A 3 17.90 -21.99 -18.58
C GLU A 3 16.74 -21.67 -17.61
N ASP A 4 16.71 -22.31 -16.43
CA ASP A 4 15.57 -22.26 -15.50
C ASP A 4 15.87 -21.57 -14.16
N ASP A 5 16.91 -20.75 -14.06
CA ASP A 5 17.06 -19.80 -12.94
C ASP A 5 16.46 -18.44 -13.33
N VAL A 6 15.16 -18.44 -13.67
CA VAL A 6 14.38 -17.21 -13.60
C VAL A 6 14.17 -16.96 -12.12
N PHE A 7 15.09 -16.23 -11.51
CA PHE A 7 14.78 -15.54 -10.26
C PHE A 7 13.59 -14.63 -10.59
N GLU A 8 12.38 -15.05 -10.22
CA GLU A 8 11.26 -14.13 -10.06
C GLU A 8 11.78 -13.04 -9.13
N TYR A 9 12.07 -11.88 -9.72
CA TYR A 9 12.25 -10.69 -8.91
C TYR A 9 10.96 -10.57 -8.10
N PRO A 10 11.04 -10.42 -6.76
CA PRO A 10 9.83 -10.21 -5.98
C PRO A 10 9.05 -9.08 -6.65
N ASP A 11 7.76 -9.30 -6.90
CA ASP A 11 6.90 -8.28 -7.48
C ASP A 11 7.19 -6.95 -6.79
N PRO A 12 7.38 -5.85 -7.55
CA PRO A 12 7.70 -4.57 -6.94
C PRO A 12 6.66 -4.26 -5.87
N ALA A 13 7.15 -3.88 -4.68
CA ALA A 13 6.30 -3.62 -3.53
C ALA A 13 5.23 -2.60 -3.94
N THR A 14 3.96 -2.99 -3.82
CA THR A 14 2.85 -2.11 -4.14
C THR A 14 2.49 -1.31 -2.90
N TYR A 15 2.36 0.00 -3.01
CA TYR A 15 1.97 0.83 -1.88
C TYR A 15 0.52 1.25 -1.99
N ARG A 16 -0.15 1.38 -0.84
CA ARG A 16 -1.49 1.95 -0.76
C ARG A 16 -1.44 3.21 0.08
N VAL A 17 -2.10 4.25 -0.40
CA VAL A 17 -2.16 5.55 0.27
C VAL A 17 -3.61 5.91 0.49
N ARG A 18 -3.96 6.30 1.71
CA ARG A 18 -5.27 6.87 2.05
C ARG A 18 -5.08 8.31 2.46
N ILE A 19 -5.77 9.23 1.80
CA ILE A 19 -5.73 10.66 2.12
C ILE A 19 -7.09 11.05 2.64
N TRP A 20 -7.13 11.60 3.85
CA TRP A 20 -8.34 11.94 4.56
C TRP A 20 -8.69 13.40 4.36
N THR A 21 -9.91 13.65 3.90
CA THR A 21 -10.43 15.01 3.69
C THR A 21 -11.47 15.31 4.76
N PRO A 22 -11.32 16.41 5.52
CA PRO A 22 -12.27 16.77 6.57
C PRO A 22 -13.66 17.04 5.96
N PRO A 23 -14.73 16.81 6.73
CA PRO A 23 -16.06 17.11 6.26
C PRO A 23 -16.23 18.62 6.05
N VAL A 24 -16.91 18.99 4.96
CA VAL A 24 -17.24 20.41 4.67
C VAL A 24 -18.35 20.92 5.61
N ILE A 25 -19.17 20.01 6.15
CA ILE A 25 -20.28 20.30 7.06
C ILE A 25 -19.97 19.68 8.42
N GLU A 26 -20.16 20.44 9.50
CA GLU A 26 -19.95 19.94 10.87
C GLU A 26 -20.84 18.70 11.16
N ASN A 27 -20.29 17.72 11.89
CA ASN A 27 -20.91 16.43 12.21
C ASN A 27 -21.10 15.45 11.03
N TYR A 28 -20.48 15.70 9.88
CA TYR A 28 -20.42 14.73 8.79
C TYR A 28 -19.15 13.87 8.89
N SER A 29 -19.16 12.70 8.26
CA SER A 29 -18.00 11.82 8.20
C SER A 29 -16.88 12.41 7.35
N TRP A 30 -15.64 12.05 7.72
CA TRP A 30 -14.48 12.29 6.88
C TRP A 30 -14.58 11.52 5.57
N ALA A 31 -14.14 12.13 4.47
CA ALA A 31 -13.97 11.45 3.19
C ALA A 31 -12.56 10.86 3.10
N VAL A 32 -12.40 9.76 2.35
CA VAL A 32 -11.10 9.14 2.10
C VAL A 32 -10.91 8.91 0.61
N ASP A 33 -9.81 9.42 0.08
CA ASP A 33 -9.31 9.09 -1.25
C ASP A 33 -8.26 7.97 -1.11
N GLU A 34 -8.46 6.83 -1.78
CA GLU A 34 -7.53 5.70 -1.74
C GLU A 34 -6.80 5.56 -3.09
N TYR A 35 -5.47 5.48 -3.02
CA TYR A 35 -4.59 5.32 -4.18
C TYR A 35 -3.77 4.04 -4.06
N GLU A 36 -3.52 3.40 -5.19
CA GLU A 36 -2.54 2.34 -5.33
C GLU A 36 -1.36 2.87 -6.13
N VAL A 37 -0.16 2.76 -5.56
CA VAL A 37 1.08 3.28 -6.13
C VAL A 37 1.94 2.08 -6.49
N THR A 38 2.15 1.90 -7.79
CA THR A 38 2.89 0.80 -8.41
C THR A 38 4.13 1.30 -9.13
N ASP A 39 4.96 0.39 -9.62
CA ASP A 39 6.13 0.68 -10.47
C ASP A 39 7.17 1.62 -9.84
N VAL A 40 7.23 1.64 -8.50
CA VAL A 40 8.18 2.47 -7.75
C VAL A 40 9.43 1.65 -7.41
N GLN A 41 10.60 2.24 -7.66
CA GLN A 41 11.90 1.61 -7.40
C GLN A 41 12.36 1.79 -5.94
N ASP A 42 12.00 2.89 -5.28
CA ASP A 42 12.31 3.16 -3.86
C ASP A 42 11.04 3.62 -3.11
N VAL A 43 10.81 3.05 -1.93
CA VAL A 43 9.74 3.46 -1.01
C VAL A 43 9.72 4.96 -0.73
N ARG A 44 10.89 5.62 -0.75
CA ARG A 44 11.00 7.06 -0.54
C ARG A 44 10.32 7.87 -1.63
N ASP A 45 10.35 7.40 -2.87
CA ASP A 45 9.70 8.09 -4.00
C ASP A 45 8.18 7.97 -3.89
N ALA A 46 7.68 6.78 -3.51
CA ALA A 46 6.26 6.57 -3.25
C ALA A 46 5.76 7.43 -2.09
N LEU A 47 6.55 7.54 -1.02
CA LEU A 47 6.22 8.38 0.13
C LEU A 47 6.24 9.87 -0.23
N ALA A 48 7.25 10.34 -0.95
CA ALA A 48 7.33 11.74 -1.38
C ALA A 48 6.15 12.12 -2.29
N TRP A 49 5.76 11.22 -3.20
CA TRP A 49 4.54 11.39 -4.00
C TRP A 49 3.30 11.49 -3.10
N ALA A 50 3.16 10.59 -2.13
CA ALA A 50 2.02 10.57 -1.21
C ALA A 50 1.94 11.86 -0.38
N GLU A 51 3.07 12.36 0.13
CA GLU A 51 3.14 13.62 0.89
C GLU A 51 2.71 14.82 0.04
N ASN A 52 3.16 14.86 -1.22
CA ASN A 52 2.77 15.90 -2.16
C ASN A 52 1.27 15.84 -2.49
N GLU A 53 0.73 14.65 -2.75
CA GLU A 53 -0.70 14.46 -3.05
C GLU A 53 -1.60 14.76 -1.84
N ALA A 54 -1.14 14.42 -0.63
CA ALA A 54 -1.83 14.75 0.60
C ALA A 54 -1.94 16.26 0.80
N ALA A 55 -0.97 17.05 0.32
CA ALA A 55 -0.96 18.50 0.44
C ALA A 55 -1.21 18.98 1.89
N GLY A 56 -0.62 18.28 2.86
CA GLY A 56 -0.77 18.55 4.31
C GLY A 56 -2.02 17.95 4.96
N ARG A 57 -2.89 17.27 4.21
CA ARG A 57 -4.01 16.50 4.77
C ARG A 57 -3.52 15.27 5.53
N PRO A 58 -4.26 14.78 6.55
CA PRO A 58 -3.93 13.52 7.20
C PRO A 58 -3.91 12.39 6.18
N MET A 59 -2.89 11.53 6.25
CA MET A 59 -2.79 10.39 5.37
C MET A 59 -2.29 9.14 6.09
N GLU A 60 -2.52 7.98 5.49
CA GLU A 60 -1.99 6.69 5.89
C GLU A 60 -1.28 6.03 4.70
N PHE A 61 -0.13 5.44 4.95
CA PHE A 61 0.71 4.80 3.94
C PHE A 61 0.95 3.34 4.32
N PHE A 62 0.63 2.44 3.40
CA PHE A 62 0.70 1.00 3.58
C PHE A 62 1.59 0.37 2.50
N VAL A 63 2.24 -0.72 2.84
CA VAL A 63 2.87 -1.62 1.86
C VAL A 63 2.02 -2.88 1.72
N LYS A 64 1.83 -3.32 0.48
CA LYS A 64 1.20 -4.58 0.09
C LYS A 64 2.26 -5.50 -0.48
N TRP A 65 2.21 -6.76 -0.09
CA TRP A 65 3.03 -7.81 -0.67
C TRP A 65 2.21 -9.10 -0.74
N PHE A 66 2.69 -10.09 -1.49
CA PHE A 66 2.08 -11.41 -1.51
C PHE A 66 2.97 -12.38 -0.74
N GLU A 67 2.34 -13.22 0.08
CA GLU A 67 2.99 -14.35 0.72
C GLU A 67 2.57 -15.63 -0.01
N THR A 68 3.55 -16.32 -0.59
CA THR A 68 3.32 -17.58 -1.30
C THR A 68 3.62 -18.75 -0.39
N GLN A 69 2.65 -19.65 -0.25
CA GLN A 69 2.80 -20.91 0.49
C GLN A 69 2.60 -22.10 -0.44
N ILE A 70 3.35 -23.17 -0.20
CA ILE A 70 3.18 -24.46 -0.89
C ILE A 70 2.42 -25.41 0.03
N THR A 71 1.29 -25.93 -0.43
CA THR A 71 0.50 -26.90 0.34
C THR A 71 1.11 -28.30 0.27
N SER A 72 0.66 -29.21 1.14
CA SER A 72 1.03 -30.63 1.09
C SER A 72 0.60 -31.35 -0.19
N LYS A 73 -0.24 -30.70 -1.02
CA LYS A 73 -0.66 -31.18 -2.35
C LYS A 73 0.13 -30.53 -3.50
N PHE A 74 1.19 -29.79 -3.20
CA PHE A 74 1.98 -29.02 -4.18
C PHE A 74 1.18 -27.92 -4.90
N GLU A 75 0.16 -27.38 -4.25
CA GLU A 75 -0.56 -26.20 -4.75
C GLU A 75 0.12 -24.94 -4.20
N PHE A 76 0.27 -23.91 -5.04
CA PHE A 76 0.74 -22.60 -4.63
C PHE A 76 -0.46 -21.74 -4.22
N ILE A 77 -0.47 -21.25 -2.99
CA ILE A 77 -1.46 -20.28 -2.50
C ILE A 77 -0.74 -18.96 -2.30
N SER A 78 -1.16 -17.94 -3.04
CA SER A 78 -0.68 -16.56 -2.89
C SER A 78 -1.70 -15.77 -2.08
N THR A 79 -1.27 -15.25 -0.92
CA THR A 79 -2.13 -14.48 -0.01
C THR A 79 -1.69 -13.02 -0.01
N PRO A 80 -2.56 -12.06 -0.33
CA PRO A 80 -2.23 -10.64 -0.21
C PRO A 80 -2.09 -10.27 1.27
N GLN A 81 -0.95 -9.71 1.61
CA GLN A 81 -0.64 -9.13 2.90
C GLN A 81 -0.56 -7.61 2.78
N MET A 82 -0.85 -6.91 3.88
CA MET A 82 -0.72 -5.47 3.94
C MET A 82 -0.35 -5.02 5.35
N THR A 83 0.57 -4.07 5.48
CA THR A 83 0.88 -3.44 6.76
C THR A 83 0.99 -1.93 6.61
N LYS A 84 0.60 -1.21 7.67
CA LYS A 84 0.74 0.24 7.74
C LYS A 84 2.18 0.58 8.10
N LEU A 85 2.81 1.40 7.27
CA LEU A 85 4.16 1.89 7.52
C LEU A 85 4.15 3.20 8.30
N PHE A 86 3.24 4.11 7.96
CA PHE A 86 3.19 5.45 8.54
C PHE A 86 1.77 6.06 8.44
N GLY A 87 1.54 7.11 9.22
CA GLY A 87 0.42 8.02 9.04
C GLY A 87 -0.66 7.90 10.11
N LEU A 88 -1.61 8.82 10.07
CA LEU A 88 -2.68 8.94 11.06
C LEU A 88 -4.02 9.01 10.34
N ALA A 89 -4.94 8.14 10.73
CA ALA A 89 -6.35 8.37 10.46
C ALA A 89 -6.85 9.47 11.41
N PRO A 90 -7.83 10.28 11.00
CA PRO A 90 -8.56 11.15 11.91
C PRO A 90 -9.12 10.34 13.08
N LYS A 91 -9.18 10.94 14.28
CA LYS A 91 -9.91 10.32 15.39
C LYS A 91 -11.39 10.26 15.01
N GLU A 92 -12.00 9.10 15.19
CA GLU A 92 -13.46 9.00 15.21
C GLU A 92 -13.94 9.74 16.47
N ASP A 93 -14.78 10.77 16.30
CA ASP A 93 -15.48 11.48 17.39
C ASP A 93 -16.65 10.64 17.93
#